data_AF-A0A0A9CXS2-F1
#
_entry.id   AF-A0A0A9CXS2-F1
#
_cell.length_a   1.000
_cell.length_b   1.000
_cell.length_c   1.000
_cell.angle_alpha   90.00
_cell.angle_beta   90.00
_cell.angle_gamma   90.00
#
_symmetry.space_group_name_H-M   'P 1'
#
loop_
_entity.id
_entity.type
_entity.pdbx_description
1 polymer ?
#
loop_
_entity_poly.entity_id
_entity_poly.type
_entity_poly.pdbx_seq_one_letter_code
_entity_poly.pdbx_strand_id
1 'polypeptide(L)'
;MHTRLRSVEWWMKRKNLPQSFRHRVRQFERQRWAATRGVDEMQIVRDLPEGLRRDIKYPLCLDLVRQVPLFQHMDDLVLENICDRVKSLIFPQGRDRKFFIPTQQ
;
A
#
# COMPACT_ATOMS: atom_id res chain seq x y z
N MET A 1 11.98 -5.27 12.40
CA MET A 1 12.67 -4.40 11.41
C MET A 1 13.90 -5.05 10.77
N HIS A 2 14.76 -5.73 11.52
CA HIS A 2 16.10 -6.16 11.04
C HIS A 2 16.11 -7.33 10.04
N THR A 3 15.02 -8.10 9.92
CA THR A 3 14.94 -9.26 9.01
C THR A 3 14.58 -8.84 7.59
N ARG A 4 13.49 -8.08 7.39
CA ARG A 4 13.04 -7.61 6.06
C ARG A 4 14.07 -6.74 5.35
N LEU A 5 14.68 -5.78 6.06
CA LEU A 5 15.74 -4.93 5.49
C LEU A 5 16.96 -5.74 5.05
N ARG A 6 17.39 -6.74 5.82
CA ARG A 6 18.49 -7.63 5.45
C ARG A 6 18.16 -8.49 4.23
N SER A 7 16.94 -9.03 4.15
CA SER A 7 16.49 -9.79 2.98
C SER A 7 16.46 -8.94 1.71
N VAL A 8 15.96 -7.71 1.80
CA VAL A 8 15.92 -6.76 0.69
C VAL A 8 17.34 -6.33 0.30
N GLU A 9 18.23 -6.05 1.25
CA GLU A 9 19.64 -5.73 0.97
C GLU A 9 20.39 -6.87 0.28
N TRP A 10 20.20 -8.10 0.73
CA TRP A 10 20.79 -9.28 0.10
C TRP A 10 20.29 -9.44 -1.34
N TRP A 11 18.97 -9.29 -1.55
CA TRP A 11 18.37 -9.34 -2.89
C TRP A 11 18.91 -8.24 -3.81
N MET A 12 19.07 -7.01 -3.30
CA MET A 12 19.61 -5.88 -4.06
C MET A 12 21.08 -6.06 -4.41
N LYS A 13 21.86 -6.67 -3.51
CA LYS A 13 23.27 -7.02 -3.75
C LYS A 13 23.37 -8.08 -4.84
N ARG A 14 22.52 -9.12 -4.80
CA ARG A 14 22.45 -10.17 -5.84
C ARG A 14 22.07 -9.62 -7.22
N LYS A 15 21.22 -8.59 -7.28
CA LYS A 15 20.78 -7.95 -8.52
C LYS A 15 21.70 -6.83 -9.02
N ASN A 16 22.87 -6.61 -8.39
CA ASN A 16 23.80 -5.54 -8.73
C ASN A 16 23.14 -4.15 -8.84
N LEU A 17 22.16 -3.87 -7.97
CA LEU A 17 21.50 -2.56 -7.99
C LEU A 17 22.48 -1.44 -7.59
N PRO A 18 22.43 -0.26 -8.25
CA PRO A 18 23.30 0.86 -7.91
C PRO A 18 23.11 1.31 -6.47
N GLN A 19 24.18 1.85 -5.87
CA GLN A 19 24.17 2.27 -4.46
C GLN A 19 23.13 3.37 -4.18
N SER A 20 22.86 4.24 -5.16
CA SER A 20 21.80 5.25 -5.10
C SER A 20 20.41 4.63 -4.95
N PHE A 21 20.10 3.57 -5.68
CA PHE A 21 18.85 2.81 -5.53
C PHE A 21 18.76 2.12 -4.18
N ARG A 22 19.85 1.49 -3.71
CA ARG A 22 19.88 0.86 -2.38
C ARG A 22 19.63 1.87 -1.26
N HIS A 23 20.15 3.09 -1.39
CA HIS A 23 19.92 4.16 -0.42
C HIS A 23 18.44 4.58 -0.41
N ARG A 24 17.83 4.79 -1.59
CA ARG A 24 16.41 5.13 -1.71
C ARG A 24 15.48 4.06 -1.14
N VAL A 25 15.77 2.78 -1.41
CA VAL A 25 14.98 1.66 -0.85
C VAL A 25 15.08 1.61 0.68
N ARG A 26 16.28 1.83 1.24
CA ARG A 26 16.45 1.91 2.70
C ARG A 26 15.70 3.07 3.32
N GLN A 27 15.73 4.25 2.69
CA GLN A 27 15.00 5.42 3.16
C GLN A 27 13.48 5.16 3.14
N PHE A 28 12.97 4.57 2.06
CA PHE A 28 11.58 4.17 1.95
C PHE A 28 11.17 3.18 3.05
N GLU A 29 11.94 2.11 3.27
CA GLU A 29 11.62 1.12 4.32
C GLU A 29 11.68 1.74 5.73
N ARG A 30 12.61 2.68 5.99
CA ARG A 30 12.66 3.43 7.26
C ARG A 30 11.43 4.32 7.45
N GLN A 31 11.04 5.07 6.44
CA GLN A 31 9.85 5.92 6.47
C GLN A 31 8.58 5.08 6.62
N ARG A 32 8.49 3.97 5.88
CA ARG A 32 7.38 3.02 5.98
C ARG A 32 7.31 2.43 7.39
N TRP A 33 8.44 2.02 7.96
CA TRP A 33 8.50 1.53 9.34
C TRP A 33 8.09 2.60 10.35
N ALA A 34 8.50 3.86 10.18
CA ALA A 34 8.08 4.94 11.05
C ALA A 34 6.57 5.21 10.98
N ALA A 35 5.99 5.16 9.77
CA ALA A 35 4.57 5.40 9.53
C ALA A 35 3.67 4.24 9.99
N THR A 36 4.09 2.99 9.74
CA THR A 36 3.25 1.80 9.94
C THR A 36 3.69 0.92 11.11
N ARG A 37 4.78 1.26 11.79
CA ARG A 37 5.47 0.40 12.78
C ARG A 37 5.83 -0.99 12.23
N GLY A 38 5.95 -1.13 10.90
CA GLY A 38 6.25 -2.39 10.24
C GLY A 38 5.04 -3.27 9.98
N VAL A 39 3.84 -2.78 10.27
CA VAL A 39 2.57 -3.45 9.99
C VAL A 39 2.17 -3.11 8.55
N ASP A 40 2.30 -4.09 7.67
CA ASP A 40 1.78 -3.96 6.31
C ASP A 40 0.30 -4.31 6.36
N GLU A 41 -0.55 -3.33 6.70
CA GLU A 41 -2.00 -3.52 6.85
C GLU A 41 -2.60 -4.20 5.63
N MET A 42 -2.10 -3.87 4.43
CA MET A 42 -2.54 -4.48 3.19
C MET A 42 -2.13 -5.96 3.09
N GLN A 43 -0.95 -6.33 3.59
CA GLN A 43 -0.53 -7.73 3.64
C GLN A 43 -1.35 -8.52 4.68
N ILE A 44 -1.57 -7.96 5.86
CA ILE A 44 -2.36 -8.60 6.92
C ILE A 44 -3.78 -8.84 6.44
N VAL A 45 -4.42 -7.82 5.85
CA VAL A 45 -5.76 -7.96 5.28
C VAL A 45 -5.73 -8.98 4.14
N ARG A 46 -4.70 -9.04 3.30
CA ARG A 46 -4.65 -10.00 2.18
C ARG A 46 -4.53 -11.46 2.63
N ASP A 47 -3.88 -11.71 3.76
CA ASP A 47 -3.71 -13.06 4.33
C ASP A 47 -4.97 -13.56 5.05
N LEU A 48 -5.98 -12.71 5.23
CA LEU A 48 -7.27 -13.09 5.82
C LEU A 48 -8.25 -13.70 4.77
N PRO A 49 -9.16 -14.60 5.19
CA PRO A 49 -10.28 -15.07 4.38
C PRO A 49 -11.15 -13.92 3.89
N GLU A 50 -11.73 -14.05 2.69
CA GLU A 50 -12.45 -12.98 2.01
C GLU A 50 -13.54 -12.30 2.87
N GLY A 51 -14.30 -13.06 3.66
CA GLY A 51 -15.28 -12.51 4.60
C GLY A 51 -14.64 -11.56 5.63
N LEU A 52 -13.60 -12.01 6.32
CA LEU A 52 -12.88 -11.21 7.31
C LEU A 52 -12.16 -10.00 6.68
N ARG A 53 -11.69 -10.14 5.43
CA ARG A 53 -11.15 -8.97 4.71
C ARG A 53 -12.21 -7.92 4.50
N ARG A 54 -13.41 -8.30 4.09
CA ARG A 54 -14.52 -7.37 3.87
C ARG A 54 -14.93 -6.71 5.18
N ASP A 55 -15.07 -7.49 6.26
CA ASP A 55 -15.45 -6.95 7.57
C ASP A 55 -14.48 -5.89 8.11
N ILE A 56 -13.18 -6.02 7.80
CA ILE A 56 -12.15 -5.05 8.22
C ILE A 56 -11.99 -3.91 7.21
N LYS A 57 -11.95 -4.22 5.91
CA LYS A 57 -11.67 -3.23 4.85
C LYS A 57 -12.88 -2.34 4.59
N TYR A 58 -14.08 -2.88 4.70
CA TYR A 58 -15.29 -2.18 4.30
C TYR A 58 -15.54 -0.93 5.14
N PRO A 59 -15.51 -0.95 6.49
CA PRO A 59 -15.68 0.28 7.28
C PRO A 59 -14.62 1.34 6.95
N LEU A 60 -13.34 0.93 6.92
CA LEU A 60 -12.22 1.84 6.65
C LEU A 60 -12.27 2.47 5.25
N CYS A 61 -12.66 1.69 4.25
CA CYS A 61 -12.76 2.16 2.88
C CYS A 61 -14.04 2.96 2.64
N LEU A 62 -15.17 2.53 3.21
CA LEU A 62 -16.46 3.19 3.05
C LEU A 62 -16.39 4.63 3.55
N ASP A 63 -15.73 4.86 4.69
CA ASP A 63 -15.49 6.19 5.24
C ASP A 63 -14.69 7.08 4.28
N LEU A 64 -13.71 6.51 3.56
CA LEU A 64 -12.91 7.24 2.57
C LEU A 64 -13.68 7.50 1.27
N VAL A 65 -14.45 6.52 0.80
CA VAL A 65 -15.21 6.61 -0.44
C VAL A 65 -16.37 7.60 -0.29
N ARG A 66 -17.05 7.63 0.87
CA ARG A 66 -18.13 8.60 1.16
C ARG A 66 -17.64 10.04 1.28
N GLN A 67 -16.35 10.26 1.53
CA GLN A 67 -15.74 11.60 1.48
C GLN A 67 -15.57 12.13 0.05
N VAL A 68 -15.69 11.29 -0.97
CA VAL A 68 -15.60 11.70 -2.38
C VAL A 68 -16.99 12.09 -2.88
N PRO A 69 -17.22 13.36 -3.29
CA PRO A 69 -18.55 13.83 -3.71
C PRO A 69 -19.20 13.01 -4.83
N LEU A 70 -18.37 12.41 -5.70
CA LEU A 70 -18.82 11.55 -6.79
C LEU A 70 -19.52 10.26 -6.31
N PHE A 71 -19.14 9.73 -5.15
CA PHE A 71 -19.66 8.45 -4.64
C PHE A 71 -20.74 8.62 -3.57
N GLN A 72 -21.05 9.85 -3.16
CA GLN A 72 -22.01 10.13 -2.08
C GLN A 72 -23.45 9.66 -2.38
N HIS A 73 -23.80 9.57 -3.67
CA HIS A 73 -25.15 9.22 -4.13
C HIS A 73 -25.23 7.81 -4.72
N MET A 74 -24.17 7.01 -4.58
CA MET A 74 -24.13 5.63 -5.08
C MET A 74 -24.70 4.66 -4.04
N ASP A 75 -25.34 3.59 -4.50
CA ASP A 75 -25.86 2.53 -3.62
C ASP A 75 -24.75 1.85 -2.83
N ASP A 76 -25.06 1.39 -1.62
CA ASP A 76 -24.10 0.72 -0.72
C ASP A 76 -23.44 -0.52 -1.40
N LEU A 77 -24.18 -1.26 -2.23
CA LEU A 77 -23.62 -2.37 -3.00
C LEU A 77 -22.56 -1.91 -4.02
N VAL A 78 -22.71 -0.73 -4.60
CA VAL A 78 -21.72 -0.14 -5.51
C VAL A 78 -20.50 0.32 -4.71
N LEU A 79 -20.71 0.92 -3.53
CA LEU A 79 -19.64 1.31 -2.62
C LEU A 79 -18.83 0.10 -2.13
N GLU A 80 -19.49 -1.02 -1.80
CA GLU A 80 -18.85 -2.30 -1.48
C GLU A 80 -17.95 -2.78 -2.62
N ASN A 81 -18.46 -2.79 -3.85
CA ASN A 81 -17.72 -3.22 -5.03
C ASN A 81 -16.53 -2.29 -5.34
N ILE A 82 -16.68 -0.99 -5.12
CA ILE A 82 -15.58 -0.02 -5.22
C ILE A 82 -14.55 -0.35 -4.14
N CYS A 83 -14.97 -0.54 -2.91
CA CYS A 83 -14.09 -0.80 -1.79
C CYS A 83 -13.30 -2.10 -1.93
N ASP A 84 -13.88 -3.14 -2.52
CA ASP A 84 -13.15 -4.37 -2.85
C ASP A 84 -11.99 -4.10 -3.82
N ARG A 85 -12.14 -3.15 -4.74
CA ARG A 85 -11.13 -2.81 -5.77
C ARG A 85 -10.12 -1.75 -5.33
N VAL A 86 -10.39 -0.98 -4.27
CA VAL A 86 -9.47 0.05 -3.74
C VAL A 86 -8.18 -0.60 -3.20
N LYS A 87 -7.04 -0.02 -3.55
CA LYS A 87 -5.71 -0.40 -3.04
C LYS A 87 -5.14 0.74 -2.21
N SER A 88 -4.86 0.48 -0.93
CA SER A 88 -4.13 1.44 -0.09
C SER A 88 -2.69 1.53 -0.58
N LEU A 89 -2.25 2.75 -0.91
CA LEU A 89 -0.88 3.03 -1.33
C LEU A 89 -0.24 3.95 -0.30
N ILE A 90 0.84 3.48 0.32
CA ILE A 90 1.65 4.29 1.23
C ILE A 90 2.63 5.10 0.39
N PHE A 91 2.40 6.41 0.33
CA PHE A 91 3.36 7.35 -0.24
C PHE A 91 4.29 7.85 0.87
N PRO A 92 5.61 7.65 0.76
CA PRO A 92 6.53 8.30 1.67
C PRO A 92 6.43 9.82 1.49
N GLN A 93 6.32 10.56 2.60
CA GLN A 93 6.28 12.02 2.59
C GLN A 93 7.50 12.57 1.81
N GLY A 94 7.23 13.47 0.86
CA GLY A 94 8.24 14.10 0.00
C GLY A 94 8.26 13.63 -1.46
N ARG A 95 7.31 12.79 -1.91
CA ARG A 95 7.11 12.53 -3.34
C ARG A 95 5.81 13.16 -3.84
N ASP A 96 5.80 14.48 -3.89
CA ASP A 96 5.02 15.16 -4.91
C ASP A 96 5.55 14.74 -6.29
N ARG A 97 4.61 14.44 -7.19
CA ARG A 97 4.76 14.20 -8.64
C ARG A 97 5.05 12.77 -9.10
N LYS A 98 3.98 12.18 -9.64
CA LYS A 98 3.91 11.34 -10.85
C LYS A 98 4.81 10.10 -10.88
N PHE A 99 4.33 9.00 -10.30
CA PHE A 99 4.62 7.69 -10.89
C PHE A 99 3.46 7.32 -11.81
N PHE A 100 3.61 7.71 -13.07
CA PHE A 100 3.00 6.97 -14.16
C PHE A 100 3.55 5.54 -14.04
N ILE A 101 2.70 4.58 -13.68
CA ILE A 101 3.02 3.18 -13.92
C ILE A 101 2.59 2.98 -15.37
N PRO A 102 3.51 2.84 -16.34
CA PRO A 102 3.11 2.35 -17.64
C PRO A 102 2.74 0.89 -17.42
N THR A 103 1.44 0.59 -17.47
CA THR A 103 0.98 -0.77 -17.73
C THR A 103 1.41 -1.08 -19.15
N GLN A 104 2.59 -1.69 -19.29
CA GLN A 104 3.03 -2.32 -20.52
C GLN A 104 2.67 -3.81 -20.45
N GLN A 105 1.92 -4.21 -21.48
CA GLN A 105 1.62 -5.55 -21.97
C GLN A 105 0.49 -6.31 -21.29
#